data_AF-A0AAJ7RZ61-F1
#
_entry.id   AF-A0AAJ7RZ61-F1
#
_cell.length_a   1.000
_cell.length_b   1.000
_cell.length_c   1.000
_cell.angle_alpha   90.00
_cell.angle_beta   90.00
_cell.angle_gamma   90.00
#
_symmetry.space_group_name_H-M   'P 1'
#
loop_
_entity.id
_entity.type
_entity.pdbx_description
1 polymer ?
#
loop_
_entity_poly.entity_id
_entity_poly.type
_entity_poly.pdbx_seq_one_letter_code
_entity_poly.pdbx_strand_id
1 'polypeptide(L)'
;MIKGSIKVYLMMIHRQETDDDIISKKSLQVVKLIISFLKEHAREEGLFRRGGRRDLRRRILNSLKKGEKPYLGNNNVALECAAALQLYLGHLKKPVMPQHIQQLLLGNRQI
;
A
#
# COMPACT_ATOMS: atom_id res chain seq x y z
N MET A 1 12.64 -0.65 -8.65
CA MET A 1 11.20 -0.98 -8.47
C MET A 1 10.51 -0.25 -7.31
N ILE A 2 11.21 0.13 -6.22
CA ILE A 2 10.61 0.80 -5.04
C ILE A 2 10.03 2.21 -5.38
N LYS A 3 10.59 2.91 -6.38
CA LYS A 3 10.10 4.23 -6.85
C LYS A 3 8.62 4.21 -7.31
N GLY A 4 8.13 3.07 -7.83
CA GLY A 4 6.74 2.94 -8.27
C GLY A 4 5.75 2.87 -7.09
N SER A 5 6.09 2.10 -6.06
CA SER A 5 5.24 1.93 -4.86
C SER A 5 5.13 3.22 -4.03
N ILE A 6 6.18 4.05 -4.01
CA ILE A 6 6.17 5.36 -3.34
C ILE A 6 5.29 6.37 -4.11
N LYS A 7 5.26 6.31 -5.45
CA LYS A 7 4.42 7.19 -6.27
C LYS A 7 2.92 6.93 -6.06
N VAL A 8 2.54 5.66 -5.88
CA VAL A 8 1.17 5.27 -5.49
C VAL A 8 0.80 5.85 -4.12
N TYR A 9 1.75 5.90 -3.17
CA TYR A 9 1.54 6.48 -1.85
C TYR A 9 1.32 8.00 -1.88
N LEU A 10 2.11 8.76 -2.66
CA LEU A 10 1.87 10.20 -2.83
C LEU A 10 0.49 10.49 -3.43
N MET A 11 0.04 9.67 -4.39
CA MET A 11 -1.31 9.78 -4.96
C MET A 11 -2.42 9.55 -3.94
N MET A 12 -2.23 8.62 -2.99
CA MET A 12 -3.21 8.42 -1.90
C MET A 12 -3.35 9.63 -1.00
N ILE A 13 -2.24 10.30 -0.68
CA ILE A 13 -2.26 11.47 0.20
C ILE A 13 -2.96 12.64 -0.49
N HIS A 14 -2.64 12.93 -1.75
CA HIS A 14 -3.29 14.02 -2.50
C HIS A 14 -4.79 13.77 -2.73
N ARG A 15 -5.25 12.52 -2.87
CA ARG A 15 -6.67 12.23 -3.07
C ARG A 15 -7.55 12.37 -1.81
N GLN A 16 -6.98 12.53 -0.62
CA GLN A 16 -7.78 12.76 0.59
C GLN A 16 -8.12 14.24 0.84
N GLU A 17 -7.56 15.19 0.07
CA GLU A 17 -8.07 16.57 0.08
C GLU A 17 -9.39 16.72 -0.69
N THR A 18 -9.70 15.74 -1.55
CA THR A 18 -10.99 15.64 -2.23
C THR A 18 -11.88 14.67 -1.45
N ASP A 19 -13.12 15.07 -1.15
CA ASP A 19 -14.16 14.42 -0.29
C ASP A 19 -14.61 12.99 -0.72
N ASP A 20 -13.79 12.33 -1.53
CA ASP A 20 -14.04 11.06 -2.19
C ASP A 20 -13.24 9.97 -1.46
N ASP A 21 -13.63 9.67 -0.22
CA ASP A 21 -12.88 8.80 0.71
C ASP A 21 -12.77 7.35 0.20
N ILE A 22 -11.69 7.06 -0.55
CA ILE A 22 -11.36 5.70 -1.04
C ILE A 22 -10.96 4.77 0.11
N ILE A 23 -10.41 5.33 1.18
CA ILE A 23 -9.92 4.64 2.38
C ILE A 23 -10.41 5.41 3.60
N SER A 24 -10.85 4.67 4.63
CA SER A 24 -11.23 5.29 5.91
C SER A 24 -10.02 5.96 6.60
N LYS A 25 -10.25 7.05 7.33
CA LYS A 25 -9.18 7.73 8.11
C LYS A 25 -8.39 6.76 9.00
N LYS A 26 -9.07 5.78 9.62
CA LYS A 26 -8.43 4.74 10.47
C LYS A 26 -7.51 3.83 9.66
N SER A 27 -7.99 3.28 8.55
CA SER A 27 -7.18 2.44 7.66
C SER A 27 -5.99 3.21 7.06
N LEU A 28 -6.16 4.50 6.76
CA LEU A 28 -5.05 5.32 6.28
C LEU A 28 -3.93 5.43 7.31
N GLN A 29 -4.23 5.60 8.60
CA GLN A 29 -3.20 5.63 9.64
C GLN A 29 -2.41 4.32 9.70
N VAL A 30 -3.10 3.19 9.52
CA VAL A 30 -2.44 1.88 9.45
C VAL A 30 -1.57 1.75 8.20
N VAL A 31 -2.04 2.22 7.04
CA VAL A 31 -1.24 2.27 5.81
C VAL A 31 0.03 3.11 6.00
N LYS A 32 -0.08 4.30 6.60
CA LYS A 32 1.06 5.17 6.91
C LYS A 32 2.07 4.46 7.81
N LEU A 33 1.60 3.78 8.86
CA LEU A 33 2.45 3.02 9.78
C LEU A 33 3.20 1.89 9.07
N ILE A 34 2.51 1.08 8.26
CA ILE A 34 3.14 0.00 7.49
C ILE A 34 4.19 0.57 6.52
N ILE A 35 3.93 1.72 5.91
CA ILE A 35 4.87 2.33 4.98
C ILE A 35 6.10 2.88 5.69
N SER A 36 5.94 3.50 6.87
CA SER A 36 7.08 3.89 7.70
C SER A 36 7.95 2.67 8.05
N PHE A 37 7.32 1.58 8.48
CA PHE A 37 8.02 0.32 8.74
C PHE A 37 8.74 -0.21 7.48
N LEU A 38 8.09 -0.25 6.33
CA LEU A 38 8.71 -0.69 5.08
C LEU A 38 9.86 0.21 4.61
N LYS A 39 9.85 1.50 4.97
CA LYS A 39 10.97 2.42 4.70
C LYS A 39 12.19 2.07 5.55
N GLU A 40 11.99 1.73 6.82
CA GLU A 40 13.06 1.25 7.71
C GLU A 40 13.64 -0.09 7.23
N HIS A 41 12.80 -0.94 6.64
CA HIS A 41 13.17 -2.25 6.10
C HIS A 41 13.43 -2.25 4.57
N ALA A 42 13.68 -1.09 3.95
CA ALA A 42 13.74 -0.98 2.49
C ALA A 42 14.87 -1.80 1.82
N ARG A 43 15.85 -2.26 2.61
CA ARG A 43 16.95 -3.13 2.16
C ARG A 43 16.57 -4.61 2.07
N GLU A 44 15.40 -5.00 2.56
CA GLU A 44 14.95 -6.39 2.54
C GLU A 44 14.69 -6.85 1.09
N GLU A 45 15.29 -7.98 0.71
CA GLU A 45 15.19 -8.47 -0.66
C GLU A 45 13.80 -9.05 -0.95
N GLY A 46 13.24 -8.68 -2.11
CA GLY A 46 11.97 -9.24 -2.57
C GLY A 46 10.73 -8.53 -2.05
N LEU A 47 10.87 -7.36 -1.41
CA LEU A 47 9.74 -6.46 -1.12
C LEU A 47 8.89 -6.24 -2.38
N PHE A 48 7.57 -6.33 -2.22
CA PHE A 48 6.57 -6.21 -3.29
C PHE A 48 6.63 -7.27 -4.41
N ARG A 49 7.50 -8.27 -4.28
CA ARG A 49 7.62 -9.42 -5.20
C ARG A 49 7.31 -10.74 -4.53
N ARG A 50 7.77 -10.93 -3.29
CA ARG A 50 7.57 -12.14 -2.49
C ARG A 50 6.39 -11.96 -1.54
N GLY A 51 5.61 -13.03 -1.35
CA GLY A 51 4.38 -12.99 -0.56
C GLY A 51 4.57 -13.14 0.96
N GLY A 52 5.77 -13.48 1.43
CA GLY A 52 6.05 -13.80 2.84
C GLY A 52 5.20 -14.96 3.39
N ARG A 53 5.16 -15.08 4.72
CA ARG A 53 4.32 -16.06 5.44
C ARG A 53 2.83 -15.73 5.30
N ARG A 54 2.05 -16.70 4.79
CA ARG A 54 0.63 -16.51 4.46
C ARG A 54 -0.23 -16.09 5.65
N ASP A 55 -0.02 -16.68 6.82
CA ASP A 55 -0.84 -16.42 8.00
C ASP A 55 -0.61 -15.03 8.58
N LEU A 56 0.66 -14.60 8.65
CA LEU A 56 1.00 -13.24 9.07
C LEU A 56 0.50 -12.19 8.08
N ARG A 57 0.69 -12.43 6.78
CA ARG A 57 0.12 -11.56 5.73
C ARG A 57 -1.39 -11.41 5.89
N ARG A 58 -2.11 -12.51 6.15
CA ARG A 58 -3.57 -12.49 6.36
C ARG A 58 -3.95 -11.67 7.61
N ARG A 59 -3.22 -11.82 8.71
CA ARG A 59 -3.44 -11.03 9.94
C ARG A 59 -3.23 -9.54 9.68
N ILE A 60 -2.12 -9.16 9.05
CA ILE A 60 -1.82 -7.76 8.70
C ILE A 60 -2.89 -7.18 7.76
N LEU A 61 -3.32 -7.94 6.76
CA LEU A 61 -4.39 -7.51 5.84
C LEU A 61 -5.72 -7.29 6.57
N ASN A 62 -6.05 -8.13 7.56
CA ASN A 62 -7.26 -7.94 8.36
C ASN A 62 -7.19 -6.67 9.22
N SER A 63 -6.03 -6.41 9.84
CA SER A 63 -5.79 -5.16 10.57
C SER A 63 -5.92 -3.93 9.68
N LEU A 64 -5.37 -3.97 8.45
CA LEU A 64 -5.54 -2.91 7.44
C LEU A 64 -7.02 -2.64 7.12
N LYS A 65 -7.79 -3.69 6.86
CA LYS A 65 -9.23 -3.59 6.56
C LYS A 65 -10.03 -3.00 7.71
N LYS A 66 -9.67 -3.35 8.96
CA LYS A 66 -10.34 -2.83 10.17
C LYS A 66 -9.83 -1.47 10.62
N GLY A 67 -8.68 -1.02 10.12
CA GLY A 67 -8.01 0.18 10.63
C GLY A 67 -7.44 -0.01 12.03
N GLU A 68 -7.08 -1.24 12.39
CA GLU A 68 -6.46 -1.62 13.65
C GLU A 68 -4.93 -1.66 13.50
N LYS A 69 -4.18 -1.30 14.55
CA LYS A 69 -2.72 -1.33 14.53
C LYS A 69 -2.23 -2.80 14.43
N PRO A 70 -1.52 -3.20 13.37
CA PRO A 70 -0.99 -4.54 13.24
C PRO A 70 0.18 -4.76 14.21
N TYR A 71 0.30 -5.97 14.73
CA TYR A 71 1.50 -6.40 15.44
C TYR A 71 2.59 -6.75 14.43
N LEU A 72 3.61 -5.90 14.31
CA LEU A 72 4.70 -6.06 13.34
C LEU A 72 5.91 -6.83 13.90
N GLY A 73 6.00 -7.02 15.22
CA GLY A 73 7.11 -7.74 15.86
C GLY A 73 8.49 -7.15 15.53
N ASN A 74 9.55 -7.87 15.91
CA ASN A 74 10.92 -7.48 15.62
C ASN A 74 11.38 -8.08 14.27
N ASN A 75 11.34 -7.25 13.23
CA ASN A 75 12.18 -7.26 12.03
C ASN A 75 11.97 -8.30 10.91
N ASN A 76 11.11 -9.31 11.03
CA ASN A 76 10.96 -10.34 9.98
C ASN A 76 9.61 -10.36 9.25
N VAL A 77 8.88 -9.24 9.20
CA VAL A 77 7.54 -9.19 8.58
C VAL A 77 7.44 -8.25 7.37
N ALA A 78 8.56 -7.71 6.86
CA ALA A 78 8.46 -6.70 5.81
C ALA A 78 7.90 -7.26 4.50
N LEU A 79 8.23 -8.50 4.14
CA LEU A 79 7.62 -9.17 2.98
C LEU A 79 6.10 -9.30 3.13
N GLU A 80 5.63 -9.71 4.30
CA GLU A 80 4.20 -9.86 4.62
C GLU A 80 3.50 -8.51 4.65
N CYS A 81 4.13 -7.47 5.18
CA CYS A 81 3.67 -6.09 5.15
C CYS A 81 3.52 -5.58 3.72
N ALA A 82 4.55 -5.76 2.88
CA ALA A 82 4.55 -5.32 1.49
C ALA A 82 3.47 -6.03 0.68
N ALA A 83 3.35 -7.35 0.84
CA ALA A 83 2.34 -8.15 0.15
C ALA A 83 0.92 -7.85 0.66
N ALA A 84 0.72 -7.68 1.97
CA ALA A 84 -0.58 -7.30 2.53
C ALA A 84 -1.00 -5.91 2.06
N LEU A 85 -0.06 -4.95 2.01
CA LEU A 85 -0.31 -3.62 1.49
C LEU A 85 -0.71 -3.67 0.01
N GLN A 86 0.01 -4.41 -0.84
CA GLN A 86 -0.37 -4.59 -2.25
C GLN A 86 -1.79 -5.15 -2.41
N LEU A 87 -2.12 -6.21 -1.65
CA LEU A 87 -3.45 -6.81 -1.67
C LEU A 87 -4.53 -5.84 -1.18
N TYR A 88 -4.25 -5.07 -0.13
CA TYR A 88 -5.20 -4.09 0.39
C TYR A 88 -5.50 -3.01 -0.65
N LEU A 89 -4.46 -2.45 -1.27
CA LEU A 89 -4.59 -1.43 -2.31
C LEU A 89 -5.30 -1.95 -3.56
N GLY A 90 -5.06 -3.21 -3.93
CA GLY A 90 -5.72 -3.87 -5.06
C GLY A 90 -7.21 -4.18 -4.84
N HIS A 91 -7.67 -4.24 -3.57
CA HIS A 91 -9.06 -4.51 -3.22
C HIS A 91 -9.88 -3.26 -2.89
N LEU A 92 -9.33 -2.06 -3.11
CA LEU A 92 -10.08 -0.83 -2.89
C LEU A 92 -11.20 -0.70 -3.92
N LYS A 93 -12.36 -0.17 -3.47
CA LYS A 93 -13.55 0.00 -4.33
C LYS A 93 -13.29 0.91 -5.54
N LYS A 94 -12.39 1.88 -5.37
CA LYS A 94 -11.92 2.75 -6.44
C LYS A 94 -10.40 2.56 -6.57
N PRO A 95 -9.86 2.56 -7.80
CA PRO A 95 -8.42 2.46 -7.99
C PRO A 95 -7.75 3.66 -7.33
N VAL A 96 -6.61 3.39 -6.67
CA VAL A 96 -5.77 4.42 -6.04
C VAL A 96 -5.40 5.52 -7.02
N MET A 97 -5.11 5.10 -8.25
CA MET A 97 -4.82 5.97 -9.35
C MET A 97 -6.10 6.19 -10.16
N PRO A 98 -6.66 7.41 -10.20
CA PRO A 98 -7.90 7.67 -10.90
C PRO A 98 -7.74 7.53 -12.41
N GLN A 99 -8.83 7.16 -13.09
CA GLN A 99 -8.83 6.80 -14.51
C GLN A 99 -8.27 7.91 -15.41
N HIS A 100 -8.55 9.19 -15.14
CA HIS A 100 -8.01 10.30 -15.93
C HIS A 100 -6.48 10.38 -15.87
N ILE A 101 -5.87 10.11 -14.69
CA ILE A 101 -4.41 10.02 -14.57
C ILE A 101 -3.90 8.73 -15.26
N GLN A 102 -4.63 7.62 -15.16
CA GLN A 102 -4.26 6.38 -15.86
C GLN A 102 -4.19 6.60 -17.37
N GLN A 103 -5.18 7.31 -17.93
CA GLN A 103 -5.20 7.69 -19.33
C GLN A 103 -4.08 8.66 -19.70
N LEU A 104 -3.72 9.61 -18.84
CA LEU A 104 -2.55 10.48 -19.04
C LEU A 104 -1.23 9.69 -19.08
N LEU A 105 -1.07 8.64 -18.26
CA LEU A 105 0.13 7.79 -18.31
C LEU A 105 0.16 6.86 -19.53
N LEU A 106 -1.00 6.40 -19.99
CA LEU A 106 -1.12 5.52 -21.16
C LEU A 106 -1.06 6.30 -22.48
N GLY A 107 -1.54 7.53 -22.51
CA GLY A 107 -1.57 8.41 -23.68
C GLY A 107 -0.18 8.91 -24.13
N ASN A 108 0.83 8.86 -23.25
CA ASN A 108 2.20 9.24 -23.60
C ASN A 108 3.02 8.10 -24.26
N ARG A 109 2.37 7.07 -24.81
CA ARG A 109 3.02 5.97 -25.56
C ARG A 109 2.84 6.07 -27.07
N GLN A 110 2.74 7.27 -27.60
CA GLN A 110 2.65 7.49 -29.04
C GLN A 110 3.45 8.72 -29.46
N ILE A 111 4.79 8.63 -29.36
CA ILE A 111 5.76 9.27 -30.26
C ILE A 111 6.98 8.35 -30.33
#